data_AF-A0A9D5PLC4-F1
#
_entry.id   AF-A0A9D5PLC4-F1
#
_cell.length_a   1.000
_cell.length_b   1.000
_cell.length_c   1.000
_cell.angle_alpha   90.00
_cell.angle_beta   90.00
_cell.angle_gamma   90.00
#
_symmetry.space_group_name_H-M   'P 1'
#
loop_
_entity.id
_entity.type
_entity.pdbx_description
1 polymer ?
#
loop_
_entity_poly.entity_id
_entity_poly.type
_entity_poly.pdbx_seq_one_letter_code
_entity_poly.pdbx_strand_id
1 'polypeptide(L)'
;MGNKSKIYRTRRGLLIAVADYVNPVDLDYVIDHPALLDVSRDEAVVQWKNLIENGFLQGLPGSKGEYVTITAEGRKNLPESPREGYSPYVWGPTAGV
;
A
#
# COMPACT_ATOMS: atom_id res chain seq x y z
N MET A 1 7.48 20.43 0.01
CA MET A 1 7.43 19.23 -0.85
C MET A 1 7.62 17.88 -0.12
N GLY A 2 7.90 17.85 1.19
CA GLY A 2 8.28 16.59 1.89
C GLY A 2 7.15 15.60 2.27
N ASN A 3 5.93 16.07 2.55
CA ASN A 3 4.88 15.21 3.14
C ASN A 3 4.21 14.28 2.09
N LYS A 4 3.85 14.80 0.91
CA LYS A 4 3.19 14.00 -0.14
C LYS A 4 4.08 12.88 -0.68
N SER A 5 5.38 13.15 -0.91
CA SER A 5 6.33 12.13 -1.35
C SER A 5 6.51 11.00 -0.33
N LYS A 6 6.39 11.31 0.98
CA LYS A 6 6.37 10.28 2.03
C LYS A 6 5.10 9.44 1.94
N ILE A 7 3.92 10.05 1.81
CA ILE A 7 2.64 9.34 1.65
C ILE A 7 2.69 8.34 0.47
N TYR A 8 3.18 8.77 -0.70
CA TYR A 8 3.32 7.88 -1.86
C TYR A 8 4.32 6.74 -1.61
N ARG A 9 5.44 7.01 -0.91
CA ARG A 9 6.37 5.95 -0.48
C ARG A 9 5.71 4.97 0.47
N THR A 10 4.98 5.44 1.49
CA THR A 10 4.27 4.59 2.45
C THR A 10 3.25 3.69 1.77
N ARG A 11 2.42 4.23 0.85
CA ARG A 11 1.43 3.42 0.12
C ARG A 11 2.09 2.30 -0.68
N ARG A 12 3.17 2.62 -1.41
CA ARG A 12 3.95 1.62 -2.16
C ARG A 12 4.58 0.58 -1.24
N GLY A 13 5.18 1.02 -0.13
CA GLY A 13 5.77 0.14 0.87
C GLY A 13 4.76 -0.86 1.44
N LEU A 14 3.54 -0.40 1.75
CA LEU A 14 2.46 -1.26 2.23
C LEU A 14 2.02 -2.28 1.17
N LEU A 15 1.89 -1.86 -0.10
CA LEU A 15 1.53 -2.79 -1.19
C LEU A 15 2.60 -3.87 -1.40
N ILE A 16 3.88 -3.48 -1.39
CA ILE A 16 5.01 -4.41 -1.49
C ILE A 16 4.96 -5.40 -0.32
N ALA A 17 4.88 -4.89 0.91
CA ALA A 17 4.88 -5.72 2.10
C ALA A 17 3.72 -6.73 2.11
N VAL A 18 2.50 -6.32 1.76
CA VAL A 18 1.33 -7.23 1.66
C VAL A 18 1.49 -8.25 0.52
N ALA A 19 2.18 -7.91 -0.55
CA ALA A 19 2.41 -8.82 -1.68
C ALA A 19 3.46 -9.90 -1.37
N ASP A 20 4.45 -9.59 -0.52
CA ASP A 20 5.57 -10.48 -0.17
C ASP A 20 5.19 -11.57 0.84
N TYR A 21 4.07 -11.41 1.55
CA TYR A 21 3.61 -12.36 2.56
C TYR A 21 2.41 -13.20 2.11
N VAL A 22 2.18 -14.32 2.81
CA VAL A 22 1.03 -15.19 2.58
C VAL A 22 -0.24 -14.52 3.10
N ASN A 23 -1.16 -14.22 2.19
CA ASN A 23 -2.42 -13.54 2.47
C ASN A 23 -3.47 -14.48 3.10
N PRO A 24 -4.36 -13.96 3.97
CA PRO A 24 -4.48 -12.57 4.39
C PRO A 24 -3.50 -12.19 5.51
N VAL A 25 -3.10 -10.91 5.57
CA VAL A 25 -2.16 -10.37 6.55
C VAL A 25 -2.70 -9.14 7.27
N ASP A 26 -2.22 -8.88 8.48
CA ASP A 26 -2.53 -7.67 9.25
C ASP A 26 -1.38 -6.66 9.21
N LEU A 27 -1.66 -5.44 9.72
CA LEU A 27 -0.69 -4.36 9.73
C LEU A 27 0.50 -4.62 10.66
N ASP A 28 0.30 -5.32 11.77
CA ASP A 28 1.35 -5.60 12.76
C ASP A 28 2.40 -6.52 12.15
N TYR A 29 1.97 -7.45 11.31
CA TYR A 29 2.85 -8.36 10.59
C TYR A 29 3.66 -7.67 9.49
N VAL A 30 3.05 -6.74 8.74
CA VAL A 30 3.71 -6.13 7.59
C VAL A 30 4.52 -4.87 7.94
N ILE A 31 4.27 -4.21 9.07
CA ILE A 31 4.92 -2.93 9.39
C ILE A 31 6.43 -3.03 9.56
N ASP A 32 6.93 -4.20 9.97
CA ASP A 32 8.36 -4.48 10.12
C ASP A 32 9.05 -4.79 8.77
N HIS A 33 8.31 -4.77 7.66
CA HIS A 33 8.86 -5.02 6.33
C HIS A 33 9.91 -3.96 5.94
N PRO A 34 11.04 -4.32 5.31
CA PRO A 34 12.09 -3.38 4.91
C PRO A 34 11.61 -2.19 4.07
N ALA A 35 10.52 -2.34 3.33
CA ALA A 35 9.90 -1.26 2.55
C ALA A 35 9.22 -0.17 3.41
N LEU A 36 9.14 -0.34 4.74
CA LEU A 36 8.45 0.54 5.68
C LEU A 36 9.36 1.09 6.81
N LEU A 37 10.68 0.92 6.72
CA LEU A 37 11.64 1.28 7.78
C LEU A 37 11.58 2.74 8.27
N ASP A 38 11.09 3.69 7.45
CA ASP A 38 10.96 5.11 7.79
C ASP A 38 9.51 5.56 8.05
N VAL A 39 8.58 4.61 8.18
CA VAL A 39 7.13 4.86 8.35
C VAL A 39 6.72 4.65 9.80
N SER A 40 6.06 5.64 10.40
CA SER A 40 5.50 5.44 11.74
C SER A 40 4.23 4.57 11.70
N ARG A 41 3.91 3.90 12.80
CA ARG A 41 2.67 3.12 12.92
C ARG A 41 1.42 3.95 12.63
N ASP A 42 1.34 5.18 13.10
CA ASP A 42 0.19 6.04 12.84
C ASP A 42 0.04 6.37 11.35
N GLU A 43 1.15 6.64 10.66
CA GLU A 43 1.16 6.87 9.21
C GLU A 43 0.73 5.60 8.46
N ALA A 44 1.24 4.44 8.88
CA ALA A 44 0.91 3.16 8.29
C ALA A 44 -0.59 2.83 8.45
N VAL A 45 -1.16 3.05 9.65
CA VAL A 45 -2.61 2.86 9.92
C VAL A 45 -3.46 3.73 9.00
N VAL A 46 -3.10 5.00 8.82
CA VAL A 46 -3.85 5.91 7.93
C VAL A 46 -3.77 5.42 6.49
N GLN A 47 -2.58 5.05 5.99
CA GLN A 47 -2.44 4.62 4.61
C GLN A 47 -3.02 3.21 4.35
N TRP A 48 -3.04 2.34 5.35
CA TRP A 48 -3.70 1.04 5.29
C TRP A 48 -5.20 1.18 5.00
N LYS A 49 -5.90 1.99 5.81
CA LYS A 49 -7.34 2.28 5.63
C LYS A 49 -7.62 2.90 4.27
N ASN A 50 -6.81 3.89 3.90
CA ASN A 50 -6.86 4.53 2.59
C ASN A 50 -6.72 3.55 1.42
N LEU A 51 -5.80 2.59 1.49
CA LEU A 51 -5.61 1.59 0.43
C LEU A 51 -6.78 0.61 0.33
N ILE A 52 -7.44 0.30 1.46
CA ILE A 52 -8.69 -0.48 1.47
C ILE A 52 -9.82 0.33 0.82
N GLU A 53 -10.02 1.58 1.25
CA GLU A 53 -11.09 2.46 0.74
C GLU A 53 -10.97 2.74 -0.76
N ASN A 54 -9.74 2.77 -1.28
CA ASN A 54 -9.46 2.99 -2.70
C ASN A 54 -9.29 1.69 -3.51
N GLY A 55 -9.57 0.52 -2.92
CA GLY A 55 -9.65 -0.76 -3.63
C GLY A 55 -8.32 -1.40 -4.02
N PHE A 56 -7.19 -0.93 -3.47
CA PHE A 56 -5.88 -1.55 -3.68
C PHE A 56 -5.65 -2.74 -2.74
N LEU A 57 -6.27 -2.70 -1.56
CA LEU A 57 -6.35 -3.79 -0.60
C LEU A 57 -7.81 -4.19 -0.40
N GLN A 58 -8.06 -5.46 -0.13
CA GLN A 58 -9.37 -5.98 0.20
C GLN A 58 -9.34 -6.56 1.60
N GLY A 59 -10.14 -5.99 2.51
CA GLY A 59 -10.33 -6.54 3.85
C GLY A 59 -11.04 -7.90 3.79
N LEU A 60 -10.57 -8.84 4.61
CA LEU A 60 -11.22 -10.13 4.78
C LEU A 60 -12.63 -9.93 5.38
N PRO A 61 -13.69 -10.58 4.86
CA PRO A 61 -15.04 -10.43 5.40
C PRO A 61 -15.10 -10.70 6.91
N GLY A 62 -15.76 -9.81 7.66
CA GLY A 62 -15.86 -9.91 9.12
C GLY A 62 -14.67 -9.34 9.91
N SER A 63 -13.51 -9.12 9.29
CA SER A 63 -12.31 -8.57 9.97
C SER A 63 -12.34 -7.06 10.18
N LYS A 64 -13.32 -6.35 9.60
CA LYS A 64 -13.38 -4.87 9.59
C LYS A 64 -12.08 -4.20 9.07
N GLY A 65 -11.35 -4.88 8.18
CA GLY A 65 -10.12 -4.37 7.56
C GLY A 65 -8.85 -4.60 8.38
N GLU A 66 -8.92 -5.39 9.45
CA GLU A 66 -7.76 -5.83 10.24
C GLU A 66 -6.85 -6.73 9.39
N TYR A 67 -7.45 -7.69 8.68
CA TYR A 67 -6.75 -8.59 7.76
C TYR A 67 -7.10 -8.23 6.33
N VAL A 68 -6.10 -8.15 5.46
CA VAL A 68 -6.29 -7.78 4.05
C VAL A 68 -5.60 -8.76 3.11
N THR A 69 -6.04 -8.71 1.87
CA THR A 69 -5.33 -9.28 0.72
C THR A 69 -5.06 -8.18 -0.30
N ILE A 70 -4.01 -8.32 -1.11
CA ILE A 70 -3.77 -7.40 -2.22
C ILE A 70 -4.75 -7.68 -3.38
N THR A 71 -5.38 -6.64 -3.92
CA THR A 71 -6.29 -6.77 -5.07
C THR A 71 -5.53 -6.83 -6.39
N ALA A 72 -6.22 -7.15 -7.49
CA ALA A 72 -5.64 -7.05 -8.82
C ALA A 72 -5.15 -5.61 -9.13
N GLU A 73 -5.88 -4.60 -8.64
CA GLU A 73 -5.50 -3.19 -8.81
C GLU A 73 -4.29 -2.81 -7.95
N GLY A 74 -4.21 -3.32 -6.72
CA GLY A 74 -3.01 -3.22 -5.88
C GLY A 74 -1.78 -3.81 -6.57
N ARG A 75 -1.92 -5.00 -7.18
CA ARG A 75 -0.80 -5.69 -7.86
C ARG A 75 -0.23 -4.90 -9.05
N LYS A 76 -1.08 -4.24 -9.85
CA LYS A 76 -0.62 -3.38 -10.97
C LYS A 76 0.27 -2.21 -10.51
N ASN A 77 0.21 -1.87 -9.22
CA ASN A 77 0.94 -0.76 -8.64
C ASN A 77 2.23 -1.21 -7.93
N LEU A 78 2.60 -2.49 -8.02
CA LEU A 78 3.88 -3.00 -7.53
C LEU A 78 5.03 -2.62 -8.48
N PRO A 79 6.27 -2.41 -7.97
CA PRO A 79 7.42 -1.94 -8.76
C PRO A 79 7.76 -2.75 -10.02
N GLU A 80 7.44 -4.05 -10.01
CA GLU A 80 7.68 -5.00 -11.10
C GLU A 80 6.62 -4.94 -12.21
N SER A 81 5.50 -4.25 -12.00
CA SER A 81 4.43 -4.11 -12.99
C SER A 81 4.76 -3.06 -14.06
N PRO A 82 4.18 -3.17 -15.27
CA PRO A 82 4.28 -2.11 -16.28
C PRO A 82 3.79 -0.76 -15.76
N ARG A 83 4.56 0.31 -16.01
CA ARG A 83 4.26 1.66 -15.50
C ARG A 83 2.94 2.24 -15.99
N GLU A 84 2.41 1.76 -17.11
CA GLU A 84 1.09 2.17 -17.64
C GLU A 84 -0.07 1.84 -16.67
N GLY A 85 0.13 0.88 -15.75
CA GLY A 85 -0.85 0.51 -14.74
C GLY A 85 -0.74 1.28 -13.43
N TYR A 86 0.18 2.24 -13.31
CA TYR A 86 0.41 2.96 -12.07
C TYR A 86 -0.64 4.03 -11.82
N SER A 87 -1.31 3.90 -10.67
CA SER A 87 -2.22 4.90 -10.15
C SER A 87 -1.45 6.10 -9.60
N PRO A 88 -1.83 7.34 -9.99
CA PRO A 88 -1.30 8.55 -9.36
C PRO A 88 -1.57 8.64 -7.86
N TYR A 89 -2.53 7.87 -7.34
CA TYR A 89 -2.80 7.78 -5.90
C TYR A 89 -1.64 7.12 -5.14
N VAL A 90 -1.00 6.13 -5.75
CA VAL A 90 0.10 5.36 -5.16
C VAL A 90 1.45 5.97 -5.52
N TRP A 91 1.63 6.37 -6.78
CA TRP A 91 2.90 6.83 -7.32
C TRP A 91 3.08 8.35 -7.32
N GLY A 92 2.00 9.09 -7.03
CA GLY A 92 1.95 10.54 -7.18
C GLY A 92 1.64 10.96 -8.63
N PRO A 93 1.34 12.25 -8.85
CA PRO A 93 1.16 12.75 -10.21
C PRO A 93 2.46 12.50 -10.98
N THR A 94 2.37 11.85 -12.14
CA THR A 94 3.45 11.90 -13.12
C THR A 94 3.66 13.38 -13.45
N ALA A 95 4.85 13.91 -13.14
CA ALA A 95 5.27 15.16 -13.74
C ALA A 95 5.13 14.95 -15.25
N GLY A 96 4.28 15.74 -15.89
CA GLY A 96 4.03 15.62 -17.33
C GLY A 96 5.36 15.56 -18.06
N VAL A 97 5.50 14.54 -18.91
CA VAL A 97 6.37 14.65 -20.08
C VAL A 97 5.83 15.74 -20.99
#